data_AF-A0A961UID3-F1
#
_entry.id   AF-A0A961UID3-F1
#
_cell.length_a   1.000
_cell.length_b   1.000
_cell.length_c   1.000
_cell.angle_alpha   90.00
_cell.angle_beta   90.00
_cell.angle_gamma   90.00
#
_symmetry.space_group_name_H-M   'P 1'
#
loop_
_entity.id
_entity.type
_entity.pdbx_description
1 polymer ?
#
loop_
_entity_poly.entity_id
_entity_poly.type
_entity_poly.pdbx_seq_one_letter_code
_entity_poly.pdbx_strand_id
1 'polypeptide(L)'
;MRITPHALLSLFQRLTVSVLLGLLVMSALADRGVAQSQSRVLSQFLQDIPPADIAEGADAFGPMREDVAVAPVLKGGQRIGWVFITSDFVGTTGYSGKPIHTMVALDDDARILGVQLVKHSEPIVLIGIPDSKIKAMAADYKGLNLVEEAAAGGSGHDLNIISGATVTVMVIDDSIVRSGLKVARALGLGGLTAEHDTGPKYVINPEAPAPQDWVTMEGDGTLRRLSLDVGQINATFAAMDDPRAAERALTEPPETVFIDMQMALVSVPGIGEAILGEAENRNLRQWLGEGEHAIAVVGRGLYSFKGSGYVRGG
;
A
#
# COMPACT_ATOMS: atom_id res chain seq x y z
N MET A 1 -0.55 78.25 5.86
CA MET A 1 -0.63 77.00 6.63
C MET A 1 0.50 76.10 6.16
N ARG A 2 1.66 76.12 6.86
CA ARG A 2 2.87 75.39 6.44
C ARG A 2 2.75 73.94 6.94
N ILE A 3 2.59 72.99 6.02
CA ILE A 3 2.65 71.57 6.37
C ILE A 3 4.12 71.26 6.66
N THR A 4 4.42 70.90 7.90
CA THR A 4 5.79 70.56 8.31
C THR A 4 6.18 69.20 7.72
N PRO A 5 7.46 69.00 7.33
CA PRO A 5 7.92 67.78 6.69
C PRO A 5 7.66 66.51 7.53
N HIS A 6 7.57 66.64 8.85
CA HIS A 6 7.19 65.55 9.75
C HIS A 6 5.73 65.12 9.62
N ALA A 7 4.80 66.03 9.32
CA ALA A 7 3.40 65.68 9.12
C ALA A 7 3.20 64.85 7.85
N LEU A 8 3.91 65.19 6.76
CA LEU A 8 3.90 64.42 5.52
C LEU A 8 4.49 63.02 5.70
N LEU A 9 5.60 62.90 6.43
CA LEU A 9 6.25 61.61 6.68
C LEU A 9 5.35 60.68 7.50
N SER A 10 4.65 61.21 8.52
CA SER A 10 3.74 60.44 9.36
C SER A 10 2.50 59.95 8.59
N LEU A 11 2.00 60.75 7.64
CA LEU A 11 0.88 60.38 6.79
C LEU A 11 1.29 59.29 5.79
N PHE A 12 2.48 59.42 5.20
CA PHE A 12 3.04 58.43 4.28
C PHE A 12 3.27 57.09 4.96
N GLN A 13 3.80 57.10 6.19
CA GLN A 13 4.07 55.91 6.99
C GLN A 13 2.78 55.20 7.42
N ARG A 14 1.73 55.95 7.79
CA ARG A 14 0.41 55.37 8.11
C ARG A 14 -0.27 54.77 6.88
N LEU A 15 -0.11 55.39 5.71
CA LEU A 15 -0.63 54.88 4.45
C LEU A 15 0.10 53.60 4.01
N THR A 16 1.43 53.55 4.14
CA THR A 16 2.23 52.36 3.80
C THR A 16 1.92 51.20 4.74
N VAL A 17 1.79 51.43 6.05
CA VAL A 17 1.41 50.38 7.02
C VAL A 17 0.00 49.85 6.73
N SER A 18 -0.95 50.72 6.38
CA SER A 18 -2.33 50.29 6.06
C SER A 18 -2.40 49.50 4.75
N VAL A 19 -1.61 49.88 3.73
CA VAL A 19 -1.50 49.12 2.46
C VAL A 19 -0.81 47.77 2.68
N LEU A 20 0.25 47.73 3.48
CA LEU A 20 0.93 46.48 3.84
C LEU A 20 0.03 45.55 4.65
N LEU A 21 -0.74 46.07 5.61
CA LEU A 21 -1.70 45.27 6.38
C LEU A 21 -2.85 44.76 5.50
N GLY A 22 -3.35 45.58 4.57
CA GLY A 22 -4.37 45.17 3.60
C GLY A 22 -3.88 44.08 2.64
N LEU A 23 -2.63 44.17 2.16
CA LEU A 23 -1.99 43.11 1.37
C LEU A 23 -1.79 41.82 2.17
N LEU A 24 -1.43 41.92 3.46
CA LEU A 24 -1.24 40.76 4.33
C LEU A 24 -2.55 40.03 4.66
N VAL A 25 -3.66 40.76 4.76
CA VAL A 25 -5.01 40.17 4.95
C VAL A 25 -5.54 39.56 3.66
N MET A 26 -5.27 40.18 2.50
CA MET A 26 -5.61 39.60 1.19
C MET A 26 -4.82 38.32 0.89
N SER A 27 -3.55 38.23 1.28
CA SER A 27 -2.78 36.97 1.16
C SER A 27 -3.29 35.89 2.12
N ALA A 28 -3.71 36.25 3.34
CA ALA A 28 -4.26 35.29 4.30
C ALA A 28 -5.65 34.73 3.93
N LEU A 29 -6.38 35.43 3.04
CA LEU A 29 -7.65 34.95 2.48
C LEU A 29 -7.49 34.15 1.19
N ALA A 30 -6.37 34.31 0.47
CA ALA A 30 -6.07 33.55 -0.75
C ALA A 30 -5.64 32.10 -0.46
N ASP A 31 -5.06 31.82 0.72
CA ASP A 31 -4.55 30.49 1.09
C ASP A 31 -5.63 29.50 1.59
N ARG A 32 -6.91 29.87 1.60
CA ARG A 32 -8.01 28.98 2.04
C ARG A 32 -8.88 28.39 0.93
N GLY A 33 -8.44 28.45 -0.33
CA GLY A 33 -9.34 28.22 -1.47
C GLY A 33 -8.89 27.28 -2.58
N VAL A 34 -7.73 26.62 -2.49
CA VAL A 34 -7.34 25.59 -3.46
C VAL A 34 -6.75 24.40 -2.72
N ALA A 35 -7.62 23.68 -2.00
CA ALA A 35 -7.42 22.25 -1.91
C ALA A 35 -7.56 21.74 -3.34
N GLN A 36 -6.41 21.51 -3.98
CA GLN A 36 -6.32 20.88 -5.28
C GLN A 36 -6.99 19.52 -5.11
N SER A 37 -8.28 19.44 -5.47
CA SER A 37 -8.98 18.18 -5.68
C SER A 37 -8.14 17.43 -6.69
N GLN A 38 -7.24 16.55 -6.22
CA GLN A 38 -6.68 15.51 -7.07
C GLN A 38 -7.90 14.87 -7.74
N SER A 39 -8.00 15.01 -9.06
CA SER A 39 -9.08 14.38 -9.80
C SER A 39 -9.03 12.90 -9.47
N ARG A 40 -10.07 12.41 -8.79
CA ARG A 40 -10.18 11.01 -8.40
C ARG A 40 -9.96 10.15 -9.63
N VAL A 41 -9.11 9.15 -9.51
CA VAL A 41 -8.69 8.30 -10.63
C VAL A 41 -9.91 7.65 -11.29
N LEU A 42 -10.92 7.27 -10.52
CA LEU A 42 -12.20 6.76 -11.02
C LEU A 42 -12.81 7.62 -12.14
N SER A 43 -12.80 8.94 -11.99
CA SER A 43 -13.40 9.85 -12.98
C SER A 43 -12.77 9.74 -14.36
N GLN A 44 -11.51 9.30 -14.44
CA GLN A 44 -10.76 9.12 -15.69
C GLN A 44 -11.21 7.87 -16.45
N PHE A 45 -11.79 6.87 -15.77
CA PHE A 45 -12.11 5.56 -16.36
C PHE A 45 -13.61 5.32 -16.55
N LEU A 46 -14.49 6.10 -15.92
CA LEU A 46 -15.95 5.92 -16.02
C LEU A 46 -16.49 6.04 -17.46
N GLN A 47 -15.80 6.77 -18.35
CA GLN A 47 -16.20 6.94 -19.75
C GLN A 47 -15.58 5.90 -20.68
N ASP A 48 -14.44 5.33 -20.28
CA ASP A 48 -13.64 4.44 -21.13
C ASP A 48 -14.00 2.96 -20.95
N ILE A 49 -14.58 2.61 -19.81
CA ILE A 49 -14.93 1.23 -19.46
C ILE A 49 -16.44 1.00 -19.64
N PRO A 50 -16.85 0.04 -20.48
CA PRO A 50 -18.25 -0.36 -20.57
C PRO A 50 -18.75 -0.93 -19.22
N PRO A 51 -19.91 -0.49 -18.70
CA PRO A 51 -20.46 -1.03 -17.45
C PRO A 51 -20.66 -2.55 -17.45
N ALA A 52 -21.02 -3.11 -18.60
CA ALA A 52 -21.20 -4.55 -18.77
C ALA A 52 -19.89 -5.36 -18.61
N ASP A 53 -18.73 -4.73 -18.79
CA ASP A 53 -17.42 -5.38 -18.64
C ASP A 53 -17.04 -5.53 -17.15
N ILE A 54 -17.60 -4.68 -16.26
CA ILE A 54 -17.31 -4.74 -14.82
C ILE A 54 -18.38 -5.50 -14.03
N ALA A 55 -19.65 -5.43 -14.43
CA ALA A 55 -20.75 -6.09 -13.73
C ALA A 55 -21.78 -6.64 -14.72
N GLU A 56 -22.16 -7.89 -14.52
CA GLU A 56 -23.03 -8.61 -15.44
C GLU A 56 -24.42 -7.97 -15.54
N GLY A 57 -24.76 -7.54 -16.75
CA GLY A 57 -26.04 -6.88 -17.04
C GLY A 57 -26.11 -5.42 -16.62
N ALA A 58 -25.01 -4.79 -16.20
CA ALA A 58 -24.94 -3.34 -16.03
C ALA A 58 -24.99 -2.63 -17.38
N ASP A 59 -25.67 -1.49 -17.43
CA ASP A 59 -25.84 -0.67 -18.64
C ASP A 59 -25.36 0.78 -18.49
N ALA A 60 -25.15 1.25 -17.25
CA ALA A 60 -24.65 2.59 -16.98
C ALA A 60 -23.86 2.68 -15.67
N PHE A 61 -23.00 3.70 -15.57
CA PHE A 61 -22.55 4.24 -14.29
C PHE A 61 -23.33 5.51 -13.98
N GLY A 62 -23.76 5.70 -12.73
CA GLY A 62 -24.32 6.97 -12.31
C GLY A 62 -23.26 7.97 -11.86
N PRO A 63 -23.67 9.12 -11.29
CA PRO A 63 -22.73 10.15 -10.89
C PRO A 63 -21.83 9.68 -9.75
N MET A 64 -20.55 10.03 -9.83
CA MET A 64 -19.59 9.79 -8.74
C MET A 64 -20.03 10.57 -7.49
N ARG A 65 -19.95 9.94 -6.32
CA ARG A 65 -20.26 10.59 -5.04
C ARG A 65 -19.22 11.67 -4.71
N GLU A 66 -19.60 12.67 -3.90
CA GLU A 66 -18.69 13.73 -3.48
C GLU A 66 -17.86 13.36 -2.24
N ASP A 67 -18.37 12.51 -1.36
CA ASP A 67 -17.75 12.12 -0.10
C ASP A 67 -16.73 10.97 -0.23
N VAL A 68 -17.01 10.04 -1.15
CA VAL A 68 -16.18 8.85 -1.40
C VAL A 68 -15.95 8.68 -2.90
N ALA A 69 -14.76 8.24 -3.31
CA ALA A 69 -14.38 8.03 -4.71
C ALA A 69 -15.05 6.78 -5.34
N VAL A 70 -16.38 6.76 -5.36
CA VAL A 70 -17.19 5.67 -5.93
C VAL A 70 -18.30 6.20 -6.83
N ALA A 71 -18.75 5.41 -7.78
CA ALA A 71 -19.93 5.68 -8.60
C ALA A 71 -20.90 4.48 -8.56
N PRO A 72 -22.22 4.68 -8.64
CA PRO A 72 -23.17 3.58 -8.66
C PRO A 72 -23.11 2.85 -10.01
N VAL A 73 -23.15 1.53 -9.97
CA VAL A 73 -23.33 0.66 -11.14
C VAL A 73 -24.82 0.41 -11.33
N LEU A 74 -25.34 0.67 -12.53
CA LEU A 74 -26.77 0.65 -12.82
C LEU A 74 -27.14 -0.45 -13.82
N LYS A 75 -28.34 -1.01 -13.64
CA LYS A 75 -29.04 -1.89 -14.58
C LYS A 75 -30.48 -1.44 -14.69
N GLY A 76 -30.91 -1.02 -15.88
CA GLY A 76 -32.25 -0.48 -16.10
C GLY A 76 -32.58 0.72 -15.21
N GLY A 77 -31.57 1.53 -14.87
CA GLY A 77 -31.69 2.67 -13.95
C GLY A 77 -31.73 2.31 -12.46
N GLN A 78 -31.70 1.04 -12.08
CA GLN A 78 -31.59 0.60 -10.69
C GLN A 78 -30.12 0.33 -10.33
N ARG A 79 -29.69 0.78 -9.16
CA ARG A 79 -28.33 0.52 -8.67
C ARG A 79 -28.20 -0.95 -8.26
N ILE A 80 -27.23 -1.63 -8.85
CA ILE A 80 -26.87 -3.01 -8.50
C ILE A 80 -25.57 -3.09 -7.69
N GLY A 81 -24.81 -2.00 -7.62
CA GLY A 81 -23.56 -1.96 -6.87
C GLY A 81 -22.87 -0.60 -6.94
N TRP A 82 -21.61 -0.58 -6.53
CA TRP A 82 -20.69 0.56 -6.55
C TRP A 82 -19.41 0.17 -7.24
N VAL A 83 -18.89 1.05 -8.09
CA VAL A 83 -17.60 0.90 -8.76
C VAL A 83 -16.59 1.91 -8.23
N PHE A 84 -15.34 1.50 -8.13
CA PHE A 84 -14.23 2.34 -7.69
C PHE A 84 -12.90 1.89 -8.30
N ILE A 85 -11.85 2.71 -8.15
CA ILE A 85 -10.48 2.35 -8.52
C ILE A 85 -9.65 2.13 -7.26
N THR A 86 -8.95 1.00 -7.18
CA THR A 86 -8.13 0.61 -6.01
C THR A 86 -7.16 1.71 -5.55
N SER A 87 -6.50 2.39 -6.49
CA SER A 87 -5.53 3.45 -6.23
C SER A 87 -6.11 4.75 -5.67
N ASP A 88 -7.43 4.93 -5.67
CA ASP A 88 -8.07 6.05 -4.96
C ASP A 88 -8.13 5.80 -3.43
N PHE A 89 -7.84 4.57 -2.96
CA PHE A 89 -8.04 4.17 -1.56
C PHE A 89 -6.78 3.63 -0.87
N VAL A 90 -5.86 3.03 -1.63
CA VAL A 90 -4.62 2.42 -1.10
C VAL A 90 -3.45 2.66 -2.06
N GLY A 91 -2.22 2.53 -1.55
CA GLY A 91 -1.02 2.56 -2.40
C GLY A 91 -0.93 1.29 -3.23
N THR A 92 -0.91 1.42 -4.56
CA THR A 92 -0.92 0.29 -5.50
C THR A 92 0.35 0.21 -6.34
N THR A 93 1.46 0.73 -5.81
CA THR A 93 2.72 0.83 -6.55
C THR A 93 3.43 -0.52 -6.60
N GLY A 94 3.67 -1.01 -7.82
CA GLY A 94 4.46 -2.22 -8.09
C GLY A 94 5.91 -1.91 -8.43
N TYR A 95 6.54 -2.81 -9.20
CA TYR A 95 7.95 -2.73 -9.56
C TYR A 95 8.28 -1.47 -10.39
N SER A 96 7.32 -1.02 -11.21
CA SER A 96 7.52 0.13 -12.09
C SER A 96 7.61 1.48 -11.35
N GLY A 97 7.30 1.51 -10.05
CA GLY A 97 7.19 2.75 -9.28
C GLY A 97 5.95 3.59 -9.63
N LYS A 98 5.10 3.11 -10.55
CA LYS A 98 3.84 3.74 -10.94
C LYS A 98 2.66 2.97 -10.35
N PRO A 99 1.53 3.66 -10.04
CA PRO A 99 0.34 2.99 -9.55
C PRO A 99 -0.21 1.97 -10.56
N ILE A 100 -0.68 0.84 -10.01
CA ILE A 100 -1.50 -0.14 -10.72
C ILE A 100 -2.97 0.22 -10.47
N HIS A 101 -3.73 0.46 -11.54
CA HIS A 101 -5.13 0.85 -11.45
C HIS A 101 -6.02 -0.35 -11.79
N THR A 102 -6.80 -0.76 -10.80
CA THR A 102 -7.78 -1.84 -10.93
C THR A 102 -9.15 -1.27 -10.61
N MET A 103 -10.10 -1.43 -11.53
CA MET A 103 -11.51 -1.12 -11.31
C MET A 103 -12.19 -2.31 -10.65
N VAL A 104 -12.96 -2.05 -9.60
CA VAL A 104 -13.65 -3.09 -8.81
C VAL A 104 -15.09 -2.64 -8.59
N ALA A 105 -16.04 -3.58 -8.77
CA ALA A 105 -17.44 -3.36 -8.45
C ALA A 105 -17.88 -4.23 -7.26
N LEU A 106 -18.63 -3.65 -6.33
CA LEU A 106 -19.20 -4.31 -5.14
C LEU A 106 -20.71 -4.18 -5.11
N ASP A 107 -21.41 -5.23 -4.68
CA ASP A 107 -22.83 -5.14 -4.33
C ASP A 107 -23.06 -4.66 -2.88
N ASP A 108 -24.33 -4.57 -2.49
CA ASP A 108 -24.74 -4.12 -1.16
C ASP A 108 -24.37 -5.11 -0.03
N ASP A 109 -24.04 -6.36 -0.37
CA ASP A 109 -23.58 -7.39 0.55
C ASP A 109 -22.03 -7.45 0.62
N ALA A 110 -21.35 -6.48 0.01
CA ALA A 110 -19.89 -6.41 -0.11
C ALA A 110 -19.26 -7.60 -0.87
N ARG A 111 -20.01 -8.21 -1.79
CA ARG A 111 -19.47 -9.21 -2.73
C ARG A 111 -18.99 -8.53 -4.00
N ILE A 112 -17.85 -9.00 -4.52
CA ILE A 112 -17.26 -8.49 -5.76
C ILE A 112 -18.11 -8.92 -6.96
N LEU A 113 -18.69 -7.95 -7.67
CA LEU A 113 -19.45 -8.15 -8.91
C LEU A 113 -18.53 -8.38 -10.11
N GLY A 114 -17.35 -7.76 -10.08
CA GLY A 114 -16.29 -7.96 -11.06
C GLY A 114 -15.10 -7.02 -10.83
N VAL A 115 -14.00 -7.35 -11.52
CA VAL A 115 -12.71 -6.68 -11.41
C VAL A 115 -12.08 -6.57 -12.78
N GLN A 116 -11.50 -5.41 -13.06
CA GLN A 116 -10.79 -5.15 -14.31
C GLN A 116 -9.50 -4.40 -14.06
N LEU A 117 -8.38 -4.95 -14.51
CA LEU A 117 -7.11 -4.22 -14.56
C LEU A 117 -7.17 -3.18 -15.70
N VAL A 118 -7.35 -1.91 -15.35
CA VAL A 118 -7.60 -0.84 -16.34
C VAL A 118 -6.32 -0.17 -16.81
N LYS A 119 -5.28 -0.10 -15.97
CA LYS A 119 -3.98 0.48 -16.36
C LYS A 119 -2.86 0.01 -15.42
N HIS A 120 -1.73 -0.37 -16.00
CA HIS A 120 -0.50 -0.62 -15.27
C HIS A 120 0.72 -0.31 -16.15
N SER A 121 1.91 -0.22 -15.55
CA SER A 121 3.18 0.00 -16.26
C SER A 121 4.25 -1.01 -15.83
N GLU A 122 3.81 -2.15 -15.31
CA GLU A 122 4.69 -3.19 -14.81
C GLU A 122 5.48 -3.83 -15.96
N PRO A 123 6.80 -4.07 -15.81
CA PRO A 123 7.63 -4.66 -16.86
C PRO A 123 7.39 -6.16 -17.09
N ILE A 124 6.25 -6.69 -16.65
CA ILE A 124 5.88 -8.11 -16.74
C ILE A 124 5.74 -8.60 -18.20
N VAL A 125 5.34 -7.71 -19.12
CA VAL A 125 5.29 -8.03 -20.55
C VAL A 125 6.70 -8.20 -21.13
N LEU A 126 7.68 -7.47 -20.59
CA LEU A 126 9.08 -7.56 -21.04
C LEU A 126 9.72 -8.90 -20.67
N ILE A 127 9.25 -9.55 -19.61
CA ILE A 127 9.67 -10.91 -19.22
C ILE A 127 8.80 -12.01 -19.86
N GLY A 128 7.96 -11.65 -20.84
CA GLY A 128 7.20 -12.60 -21.65
C GLY A 128 5.85 -13.04 -21.07
N ILE A 129 5.36 -12.41 -20.00
CA ILE A 129 4.04 -12.70 -19.43
C ILE A 129 3.00 -11.82 -20.15
N PRO A 130 2.01 -12.40 -20.86
CA PRO A 130 0.98 -11.62 -21.52
C PRO A 130 0.10 -10.84 -20.53
N ASP A 131 -0.22 -9.58 -20.87
CA ASP A 131 -1.15 -8.73 -20.11
C ASP A 131 -2.50 -9.41 -19.86
N SER A 132 -2.99 -10.18 -20.84
CA SER A 132 -4.24 -10.94 -20.71
C SER A 132 -4.24 -11.95 -19.55
N LYS A 133 -3.09 -12.54 -19.18
CA LYS A 133 -3.01 -13.45 -18.04
C LYS A 133 -3.23 -12.73 -16.71
N ILE A 134 -2.73 -11.51 -16.59
CA ILE A 134 -2.82 -10.71 -15.37
C ILE A 134 -4.23 -10.15 -15.24
N LYS A 135 -4.83 -9.72 -16.36
CA LYS A 135 -6.25 -9.36 -16.44
C LYS A 135 -7.16 -10.51 -16.04
N ALA A 136 -6.89 -11.73 -16.51
CA ALA A 136 -7.64 -12.91 -16.12
C ALA A 136 -7.51 -13.19 -14.62
N MET A 137 -6.29 -13.18 -14.08
CA MET A 137 -6.06 -13.35 -12.63
C MET A 137 -6.81 -12.30 -11.80
N ALA A 138 -6.79 -11.03 -12.20
CA ALA A 138 -7.55 -10.00 -11.51
C ALA A 138 -9.07 -10.25 -11.60
N ALA A 139 -9.57 -10.76 -12.72
CA ALA A 139 -10.99 -11.06 -12.89
C ALA A 139 -11.48 -12.25 -12.03
N ASP A 140 -10.58 -13.15 -11.61
CA ASP A 140 -10.91 -14.30 -10.76
C ASP A 140 -11.42 -13.89 -9.36
N TYR A 141 -11.24 -12.63 -8.96
CA TYR A 141 -11.81 -12.08 -7.72
C TYR A 141 -13.34 -11.89 -7.79
N LYS A 142 -13.98 -12.04 -8.96
CA LYS A 142 -15.44 -12.02 -9.08
C LYS A 142 -16.05 -13.05 -8.14
N GLY A 143 -16.96 -12.60 -7.30
CA GLY A 143 -17.67 -13.43 -6.33
C GLY A 143 -17.00 -13.49 -4.95
N LEU A 144 -15.81 -12.94 -4.73
CA LEU A 144 -15.20 -12.85 -3.40
C LEU A 144 -16.12 -12.07 -2.44
N ASN A 145 -16.33 -12.61 -1.23
CA ASN A 145 -17.13 -11.97 -0.19
C ASN A 145 -16.20 -11.22 0.79
N LEU A 146 -16.23 -9.89 0.76
CA LEU A 146 -15.35 -9.10 1.61
C LEU A 146 -15.72 -9.14 3.10
N VAL A 147 -16.94 -9.55 3.46
CA VAL A 147 -17.31 -9.75 4.87
C VAL A 147 -16.59 -10.98 5.44
N GLU A 148 -16.59 -12.08 4.69
CA GLU A 148 -15.86 -13.30 5.06
C GLU A 148 -14.35 -13.04 5.05
N GLU A 149 -13.86 -12.30 4.05
CA GLU A 149 -12.46 -11.91 3.95
C GLU A 149 -12.01 -11.08 5.16
N ALA A 150 -12.83 -10.11 5.60
CA ALA A 150 -12.56 -9.33 6.81
C ALA A 150 -12.49 -10.20 8.07
N ALA A 151 -13.40 -11.18 8.20
CA ALA A 151 -13.43 -12.09 9.34
C ALA A 151 -12.19 -13.01 9.38
N ALA A 152 -11.64 -13.36 8.22
CA ALA A 152 -10.39 -14.10 8.07
C ALA A 152 -9.12 -13.22 8.18
N GLY A 153 -9.27 -11.92 8.46
CA GLY A 153 -8.14 -11.00 8.59
C GLY A 153 -7.51 -10.58 7.25
N GLY A 154 -8.22 -10.74 6.13
CA GLY A 154 -7.74 -10.36 4.80
C GLY A 154 -6.97 -11.44 4.05
N SER A 155 -7.04 -12.70 4.50
CA SER A 155 -6.39 -13.85 3.87
C SER A 155 -7.32 -15.06 3.76
N GLY A 156 -8.60 -14.82 3.52
CA GLY A 156 -9.63 -15.86 3.43
C GLY A 156 -9.67 -16.57 2.07
N HIS A 157 -9.05 -15.97 1.05
CA HIS A 157 -9.05 -16.46 -0.31
C HIS A 157 -7.68 -17.01 -0.73
N ASP A 158 -7.68 -17.89 -1.73
CA ASP A 158 -6.46 -18.41 -2.34
C ASP A 158 -5.97 -17.48 -3.46
N LEU A 159 -4.67 -17.19 -3.45
CA LEU A 159 -4.04 -16.32 -4.44
C LEU A 159 -3.43 -17.13 -5.60
N ASN A 160 -3.93 -16.90 -6.82
CA ASN A 160 -3.38 -17.49 -8.03
C ASN A 160 -2.11 -16.75 -8.51
N ILE A 161 -0.95 -17.22 -8.08
CA ILE A 161 0.33 -16.62 -8.47
C ILE A 161 0.71 -16.94 -9.92
N ILE A 162 1.11 -15.91 -10.65
CA ILE A 162 1.75 -16.03 -11.96
C ILE A 162 3.27 -16.05 -11.77
N SER A 163 3.91 -17.15 -12.17
CA SER A 163 5.37 -17.31 -12.09
C SER A 163 6.09 -16.15 -12.77
N GLY A 164 7.03 -15.52 -12.06
CA GLY A 164 7.79 -14.36 -12.55
C GLY A 164 7.12 -13.00 -12.32
N ALA A 165 5.86 -12.97 -11.88
CA ALA A 165 5.12 -11.72 -11.59
C ALA A 165 4.58 -11.65 -10.15
N THR A 166 5.16 -12.42 -9.22
CA THR A 166 4.65 -12.55 -7.84
C THR A 166 4.43 -11.22 -7.14
N VAL A 167 5.39 -10.28 -7.19
CA VAL A 167 5.26 -8.97 -6.54
C VAL A 167 4.08 -8.18 -7.11
N THR A 168 3.98 -8.11 -8.43
CA THR A 168 2.86 -7.43 -9.11
C THR A 168 1.52 -8.06 -8.74
N VAL A 169 1.43 -9.39 -8.74
CA VAL A 169 0.21 -10.12 -8.37
C VAL A 169 -0.18 -9.84 -6.92
N MET A 170 0.77 -9.89 -5.97
CA MET A 170 0.52 -9.57 -4.57
C MET A 170 0.09 -8.11 -4.36
N VAL A 171 0.64 -7.16 -5.12
CA VAL A 171 0.18 -5.76 -5.05
C VAL A 171 -1.25 -5.64 -5.55
N ILE A 172 -1.61 -6.29 -6.66
CA ILE A 172 -2.98 -6.28 -7.20
C ILE A 172 -3.95 -6.90 -6.18
N ASP A 173 -3.59 -8.04 -5.61
CA ASP A 173 -4.32 -8.75 -4.57
C ASP A 173 -4.61 -7.86 -3.34
N ASP A 174 -3.55 -7.40 -2.67
CA ASP A 174 -3.63 -6.53 -1.49
C ASP A 174 -4.45 -5.27 -1.80
N SER A 175 -4.26 -4.73 -3.01
CA SER A 175 -5.00 -3.56 -3.46
C SER A 175 -6.49 -3.84 -3.55
N ILE A 176 -6.93 -4.94 -4.19
CA ILE A 176 -8.34 -5.28 -4.33
C ILE A 176 -8.98 -5.49 -2.95
N VAL A 177 -8.37 -6.31 -2.09
CA VAL A 177 -8.93 -6.64 -0.78
C VAL A 177 -9.01 -5.40 0.12
N ARG A 178 -7.90 -4.68 0.31
CA ARG A 178 -7.87 -3.55 1.26
C ARG A 178 -8.69 -2.36 0.79
N SER A 179 -8.67 -2.03 -0.50
CA SER A 179 -9.52 -0.95 -1.01
C SER A 179 -11.00 -1.33 -1.00
N GLY A 180 -11.34 -2.58 -1.34
CA GLY A 180 -12.69 -3.10 -1.24
C GLY A 180 -13.24 -3.02 0.18
N LEU A 181 -12.45 -3.42 1.18
CA LEU A 181 -12.82 -3.30 2.59
C LEU A 181 -13.02 -1.84 3.01
N LYS A 182 -12.14 -0.92 2.57
CA LYS A 182 -12.33 0.52 2.84
C LYS A 182 -13.62 1.04 2.24
N VAL A 183 -13.94 0.67 0.99
CA VAL A 183 -15.18 1.07 0.31
C VAL A 183 -16.40 0.49 1.01
N ALA A 184 -16.39 -0.82 1.31
CA ALA A 184 -17.48 -1.49 1.98
C ALA A 184 -17.79 -0.85 3.33
N ARG A 185 -16.76 -0.56 4.14
CA ARG A 185 -16.91 0.12 5.43
C ARG A 185 -17.38 1.57 5.31
N ALA A 186 -16.91 2.31 4.30
CA ALA A 186 -17.33 3.68 4.06
C ALA A 186 -18.80 3.78 3.63
N LEU A 187 -19.30 2.76 2.94
CA LEU A 187 -20.67 2.72 2.42
C LEU A 187 -21.63 1.87 3.27
N GLY A 188 -21.14 1.16 4.29
CA GLY A 188 -21.94 0.27 5.14
C GLY A 188 -22.37 -1.03 4.46
N LEU A 189 -21.64 -1.50 3.43
CA LEU A 189 -21.98 -2.70 2.66
C LEU A 189 -21.73 -3.96 3.48
N GLY A 190 -22.60 -4.96 3.37
CA GLY A 190 -22.48 -6.23 4.07
C GLY A 190 -22.49 -6.10 5.61
N GLY A 191 -22.98 -4.97 6.14
CA GLY A 191 -22.93 -4.66 7.58
C GLY A 191 -21.55 -4.28 8.10
N LEU A 192 -20.56 -4.08 7.22
CA LEU A 192 -19.23 -3.61 7.60
C LEU A 192 -19.31 -2.14 8.01
N THR A 193 -18.81 -1.83 9.20
CA THR A 193 -18.73 -0.45 9.71
C THR A 193 -17.32 0.08 9.60
N ALA A 194 -17.18 1.41 9.52
CA ALA A 194 -15.89 2.06 9.70
C ALA A 194 -15.18 1.51 10.95
N GLU A 195 -13.91 1.14 10.81
CA GLU A 195 -13.09 0.85 11.97
C GLU A 195 -12.93 2.13 12.77
N HIS A 196 -13.38 2.12 14.03
CA HIS A 196 -13.02 3.17 14.96
C HIS A 196 -11.55 2.97 15.29
N ASP A 197 -10.71 3.81 14.73
CA ASP A 197 -9.31 3.89 15.11
C ASP A 197 -9.25 4.25 16.61
N THR A 198 -9.03 3.26 17.46
CA THR A 198 -8.79 3.49 18.89
C THR A 198 -7.40 4.06 19.15
N GLY A 199 -6.67 4.41 18.09
CA GLY A 199 -5.26 4.76 18.11
C GLY A 199 -4.36 3.55 18.37
N PRO A 200 -3.06 3.71 18.12
CA PRO A 200 -2.08 2.73 18.54
C PRO A 200 -2.12 2.59 20.07
N LYS A 201 -2.40 1.39 20.57
CA LYS A 201 -2.35 1.09 22.02
C LYS A 201 -0.96 1.29 22.62
N TYR A 202 0.08 1.24 21.77
CA TYR A 202 1.48 1.41 22.12
C TYR A 202 2.18 2.22 21.03
N VAL A 203 3.10 3.10 21.43
CA VAL A 203 3.99 3.83 20.53
C VAL A 203 5.43 3.42 20.79
N ILE A 204 6.27 3.50 19.76
CA ILE A 204 7.70 3.24 19.89
C ILE A 204 8.31 4.27 20.86
N ASN A 205 9.07 3.80 21.84
CA ASN A 205 9.91 4.65 22.66
C ASN A 205 11.28 4.82 21.97
N PRO A 206 11.60 5.99 21.38
CA PRO A 206 12.86 6.20 20.68
C PRO A 206 14.08 6.18 21.62
N GLU A 207 13.87 6.41 22.92
CA GLU A 207 14.91 6.41 23.95
C GLU A 207 15.12 5.01 24.58
N ALA A 208 14.44 3.98 24.07
CA ALA A 208 14.63 2.62 24.56
C ALA A 208 16.07 2.16 24.26
N PRO A 209 16.84 1.73 25.27
CA PRO A 209 18.17 1.18 25.04
C PRO A 209 18.06 -0.16 24.32
N ALA A 210 19.01 -0.43 23.42
CA ALA A 210 19.15 -1.76 22.85
C ALA A 210 19.81 -2.71 23.88
N PRO A 211 19.48 -4.01 23.84
CA PRO A 211 20.18 -5.02 24.61
C PRO A 211 21.69 -5.03 24.33
N GLN A 212 22.48 -5.47 25.30
CA GLN A 212 23.95 -5.38 25.23
C GLN A 212 24.57 -6.32 24.19
N ASP A 213 23.89 -7.42 23.87
CA ASP A 213 24.43 -8.45 23.01
C ASP A 213 23.35 -9.06 22.12
N TRP A 214 23.83 -9.69 21.05
CA TRP A 214 23.01 -10.28 20.01
C TRP A 214 22.08 -11.39 20.50
N VAL A 215 22.53 -12.21 21.47
CA VAL A 215 21.74 -13.31 22.01
C VAL A 215 20.56 -12.78 22.81
N THR A 216 20.79 -11.73 23.61
CA THR A 216 19.73 -11.05 24.34
C THR A 216 18.72 -10.39 23.39
N MET A 217 19.19 -9.77 22.30
CA MET A 217 18.29 -9.22 21.26
C MET A 217 17.43 -10.29 20.59
N GLU A 218 17.98 -11.47 20.30
CA GLU A 218 17.20 -12.59 19.77
C GLU A 218 16.18 -13.10 20.81
N GLY A 219 16.58 -13.16 22.08
CA GLY A 219 15.76 -13.66 23.18
C GLY A 219 14.57 -12.76 23.53
N ASP A 220 14.75 -11.44 23.53
CA ASP A 220 13.68 -10.48 23.86
C ASP A 220 12.85 -10.04 22.64
N GLY A 221 13.31 -10.38 21.43
CA GLY A 221 12.61 -10.10 20.18
C GLY A 221 12.93 -8.75 19.55
N THR A 222 13.89 -8.00 20.09
CA THR A 222 14.51 -6.83 19.44
C THR A 222 15.06 -7.21 18.07
N LEU A 223 15.64 -8.40 17.98
CA LEU A 223 16.05 -9.07 16.75
C LEU A 223 15.22 -10.34 16.60
N ARG A 224 14.50 -10.49 15.48
CA ARG A 224 13.75 -11.71 15.19
C ARG A 224 14.55 -12.61 14.27
N ARG A 225 14.61 -13.90 14.60
CA ARG A 225 15.34 -14.91 13.82
C ARG A 225 14.39 -15.95 13.24
N LEU A 226 14.61 -16.29 11.97
CA LEU A 226 14.00 -17.41 11.27
C LEU A 226 15.13 -18.33 10.80
N SER A 227 15.10 -19.59 11.20
CA SER A 227 16.03 -20.61 10.73
C SER A 227 15.23 -21.78 10.15
N LEU A 228 15.50 -22.10 8.89
CA LEU A 228 14.93 -23.23 8.17
C LEU A 228 16.04 -24.13 7.64
N ASP A 229 15.89 -25.43 7.80
CA ASP A 229 16.75 -26.44 7.21
C ASP A 229 16.10 -27.12 5.99
N VAL A 230 16.91 -27.83 5.22
CA VAL A 230 16.47 -28.54 4.00
C VAL A 230 15.39 -29.58 4.30
N GLY A 231 15.49 -30.26 5.44
CA GLY A 231 14.50 -31.24 5.89
C GLY A 231 13.13 -30.61 6.09
N GLN A 232 13.07 -29.47 6.76
CA GLN A 232 11.84 -28.71 6.99
C GLN A 232 11.22 -28.23 5.67
N ILE A 233 12.02 -27.74 4.73
CA ILE A 233 11.53 -27.32 3.41
C ILE A 233 10.92 -28.50 2.66
N ASN A 234 11.68 -29.59 2.51
CA ASN A 234 11.20 -30.76 1.77
C ASN A 234 9.94 -31.38 2.42
N ALA A 235 9.90 -31.47 3.75
CA ALA A 235 8.72 -31.97 4.46
C ALA A 235 7.50 -31.07 4.28
N THR A 236 7.68 -29.76 4.32
CA THR A 236 6.58 -28.79 4.12
C THR A 236 6.01 -28.90 2.71
N PHE A 237 6.86 -28.94 1.68
CA PHE A 237 6.42 -29.05 0.28
C PHE A 237 5.76 -30.41 0.01
N ALA A 238 6.25 -31.50 0.62
CA ALA A 238 5.63 -32.82 0.51
C ALA A 238 4.25 -32.92 1.19
N ALA A 239 3.97 -32.05 2.16
CA ALA A 239 2.68 -32.00 2.86
C ALA A 239 1.63 -31.13 2.16
N MET A 240 1.99 -30.42 1.08
CA MET A 240 1.04 -29.62 0.30
C MET A 240 0.17 -30.52 -0.58
N ASP A 241 -1.09 -30.13 -0.78
CA ASP A 241 -2.02 -30.84 -1.67
C ASP A 241 -1.66 -30.74 -3.16
N ASP A 242 -0.68 -29.89 -3.52
CA ASP A 242 -0.16 -29.75 -4.87
C ASP A 242 1.02 -30.70 -5.14
N PRO A 243 0.87 -31.75 -5.96
CA PRO A 243 1.94 -32.72 -6.21
C PRO A 243 3.18 -32.09 -6.88
N ARG A 244 3.03 -30.94 -7.55
CA ARG A 244 4.15 -30.22 -8.18
C ARG A 244 5.14 -29.68 -7.15
N ALA A 245 4.69 -29.42 -5.92
CA ALA A 245 5.53 -28.90 -4.85
C ALA A 245 6.67 -29.87 -4.49
N ALA A 246 6.43 -31.18 -4.57
CA ALA A 246 7.42 -32.20 -4.22
C ALA A 246 8.35 -32.59 -5.38
N GLU A 247 8.08 -32.17 -6.62
CA GLU A 247 8.82 -32.62 -7.82
C GLU A 247 10.31 -32.20 -7.82
N ARG A 248 10.64 -31.14 -7.09
CA ARG A 248 11.99 -30.53 -7.09
C ARG A 248 12.54 -30.40 -5.68
N ALA A 249 12.39 -31.47 -4.89
CA ALA A 249 12.96 -31.56 -3.56
C ALA A 249 14.48 -31.29 -3.58
N LEU A 250 14.95 -30.58 -2.56
CA LEU A 250 16.38 -30.31 -2.36
C LEU A 250 17.11 -31.61 -2.03
N THR A 251 18.35 -31.73 -2.50
CA THR A 251 19.14 -32.98 -2.43
C THR A 251 20.23 -32.95 -1.36
N GLU A 252 20.44 -31.78 -0.76
CA GLU A 252 21.37 -31.54 0.32
C GLU A 252 20.94 -32.28 1.61
N PRO A 253 21.86 -32.55 2.55
CA PRO A 253 21.52 -33.19 3.82
C PRO A 253 20.41 -32.43 4.55
N PRO A 254 19.43 -33.10 5.21
CA PRO A 254 18.28 -32.46 5.84
C PRO A 254 18.64 -31.36 6.84
N GLU A 255 19.74 -31.51 7.58
CA GLU A 255 20.26 -30.55 8.55
C GLU A 255 20.96 -29.34 7.94
N THR A 256 21.14 -29.31 6.62
CA THR A 256 21.77 -28.18 5.93
C THR A 256 20.90 -26.94 6.09
N VAL A 257 21.52 -25.85 6.53
CA VAL A 257 20.84 -24.55 6.67
C VAL A 257 20.37 -24.08 5.30
N PHE A 258 19.06 -24.13 5.07
CA PHE A 258 18.45 -23.57 3.88
C PHE A 258 18.50 -22.05 3.96
N ILE A 259 18.00 -21.48 5.06
CA ILE A 259 18.15 -20.06 5.38
C ILE A 259 18.18 -19.85 6.90
N ASP A 260 19.10 -19.02 7.37
CA ASP A 260 19.16 -18.46 8.72
C ASP A 260 19.15 -16.94 8.55
N MET A 261 18.03 -16.31 8.88
CA MET A 261 17.72 -14.92 8.61
C MET A 261 17.35 -14.20 9.90
N GLN A 262 17.82 -12.96 10.06
CA GLN A 262 17.42 -12.08 11.15
C GLN A 262 16.92 -10.73 10.65
N MET A 263 15.95 -10.16 11.38
CA MET A 263 15.34 -8.87 11.10
C MET A 263 15.20 -8.03 12.36
N ALA A 264 15.49 -6.72 12.26
CA ALA A 264 15.31 -5.75 13.34
C ALA A 264 14.86 -4.39 12.81
N LEU A 265 14.10 -3.63 13.62
CA LEU A 265 13.65 -2.27 13.32
C LEU A 265 14.74 -1.24 13.65
N VAL A 266 15.73 -1.10 12.76
CA VAL A 266 16.89 -0.22 12.95
C VAL A 266 16.58 1.28 12.88
N SER A 267 15.36 1.66 12.51
CA SER A 267 14.88 3.04 12.70
C SER A 267 14.69 3.43 14.17
N VAL A 268 14.63 2.47 15.09
CA VAL A 268 14.70 2.77 16.53
C VAL A 268 16.15 3.14 16.87
N PRO A 269 16.41 4.36 17.39
CA PRO A 269 17.75 4.90 17.60
C PRO A 269 18.76 3.95 18.24
N GLY A 270 18.39 3.33 19.37
CA GLY A 270 19.25 2.40 20.11
C GLY A 270 19.52 1.11 19.34
N ILE A 271 18.52 0.55 18.65
CA ILE A 271 18.66 -0.67 17.85
C ILE A 271 19.55 -0.41 16.63
N GLY A 272 19.32 0.71 15.93
CA GLY A 272 20.11 1.10 14.77
C GLY A 272 21.58 1.28 15.11
N GLU A 273 21.90 1.90 16.25
CA GLU A 273 23.28 2.07 16.70
C GLU A 273 23.95 0.73 17.03
N ALA A 274 23.24 -0.15 17.74
CA ALA A 274 23.80 -1.44 18.15
C ALA A 274 23.99 -2.43 16.99
N ILE A 275 23.13 -2.40 15.97
CA ILE A 275 23.18 -3.33 14.83
C ILE A 275 24.04 -2.78 13.68
N LEU A 276 23.87 -1.51 13.32
CA LEU A 276 24.54 -0.92 12.16
C LEU A 276 25.91 -0.33 12.53
N GLY A 277 26.12 0.01 13.80
CA GLY A 277 27.25 0.83 14.22
C GLY A 277 26.97 2.33 14.03
N GLU A 278 27.82 3.15 14.63
CA GLU A 278 27.59 4.60 14.73
C GLU A 278 27.55 5.29 13.34
N ALA A 279 28.45 4.91 12.42
CA ALA A 279 28.57 5.56 11.13
C ALA A 279 27.36 5.28 10.22
N GLU A 280 26.99 4.02 10.07
CA GLU A 280 25.86 3.59 9.27
C GLU A 280 24.53 4.05 9.89
N ASN A 281 24.41 4.08 11.22
CA ASN A 281 23.22 4.64 11.88
C ASN A 281 23.07 6.15 11.61
N ARG A 282 24.16 6.92 11.63
CA ARG A 282 24.11 8.35 11.26
C ARG A 282 23.68 8.53 9.81
N ASN A 283 24.18 7.72 8.88
CA ASN A 283 23.76 7.77 7.48
C ASN A 283 22.27 7.43 7.34
N LEU A 284 21.80 6.38 8.03
CA LEU A 284 20.39 5.99 8.03
C LEU A 284 19.48 7.13 8.50
N ARG A 285 19.84 7.79 9.60
CA ARG A 285 19.06 8.92 10.16
C ARG A 285 19.01 10.13 9.22
N GLN A 286 20.01 10.31 8.35
CA GLN A 286 19.97 11.37 7.34
C GLN A 286 19.04 11.04 6.17
N TRP A 287 18.80 9.75 5.91
CA TRP A 287 17.92 9.30 4.82
C TRP A 287 16.46 9.26 5.22
N LEU A 288 16.16 8.97 6.49
CA LEU A 288 14.78 8.84 6.99
C LEU A 288 14.10 10.20 7.17
N GLY A 289 12.96 10.37 6.52
CA GLY A 289 12.01 11.45 6.78
C GLY A 289 11.12 11.23 8.01
N GLU A 290 10.27 12.21 8.31
CA GLU A 290 9.30 12.10 9.41
C GLU A 290 8.30 10.96 9.16
N GLY A 291 8.17 10.06 10.14
CA GLY A 291 7.28 8.89 10.05
C GLY A 291 7.83 7.73 9.20
N GLU A 292 9.03 7.86 8.62
CA GLU A 292 9.66 6.76 7.89
C GLU A 292 10.34 5.77 8.85
N HIS A 293 10.33 4.51 8.44
CA HIS A 293 10.92 3.42 9.20
C HIS A 293 11.86 2.60 8.32
N ALA A 294 12.88 2.04 8.96
CA ALA A 294 13.84 1.16 8.34
C ALA A 294 14.00 -0.12 9.15
N ILE A 295 14.14 -1.22 8.42
CA ILE A 295 14.48 -2.54 8.93
C ILE A 295 15.85 -2.97 8.40
N ALA A 296 16.62 -3.67 9.22
CA ALA A 296 17.78 -4.42 8.78
C ALA A 296 17.37 -5.87 8.56
N VAL A 297 17.80 -6.45 7.44
CA VAL A 297 17.65 -7.88 7.14
C VAL A 297 19.02 -8.45 6.84
N VAL A 298 19.42 -9.44 7.61
CA VAL A 298 20.66 -10.20 7.43
C VAL A 298 20.32 -11.67 7.27
N GLY A 299 21.12 -12.41 6.52
CA GLY A 299 20.87 -13.83 6.37
C GLY A 299 22.00 -14.59 5.67
N ARG A 300 22.00 -15.90 5.89
CA ARG A 300 22.95 -16.87 5.33
C ARG A 300 22.24 -18.19 5.04
N GLY A 301 22.86 -19.05 4.24
CA GLY A 301 22.32 -20.37 3.91
C GLY A 301 22.42 -20.66 2.41
N LEU A 302 21.86 -21.79 1.99
CA LEU A 302 21.74 -22.15 0.57
C LEU A 302 20.89 -21.14 -0.21
N TYR A 303 19.85 -20.63 0.44
CA TYR A 303 18.94 -19.64 -0.11
C TYR A 303 19.26 -18.24 0.42
N SER A 304 19.06 -17.24 -0.44
CA SER A 304 19.21 -15.83 -0.10
C SER A 304 17.88 -15.11 -0.30
N PHE A 305 17.46 -14.36 0.71
CA PHE A 305 16.29 -13.47 0.63
C PHE A 305 16.42 -12.40 -0.48
N LYS A 306 17.64 -12.15 -0.97
CA LYS A 306 17.91 -11.24 -2.09
C LYS A 306 17.62 -11.89 -3.46
N GLY A 307 17.41 -13.21 -3.49
CA GLY A 307 17.29 -14.00 -4.70
C GLY A 307 18.63 -14.31 -5.37
N SER A 308 18.60 -15.20 -6.36
CA SER A 308 19.79 -15.67 -7.10
C SER A 308 20.33 -14.67 -8.13
N GLY A 309 19.52 -13.67 -8.51
CA GLY A 309 19.88 -12.63 -9.48
C GLY A 309 20.28 -11.29 -8.87
N TYR A 310 20.51 -11.22 -7.56
CA TYR A 310 20.82 -9.94 -6.90
C TYR A 310 22.15 -9.38 -7.40
N VAL A 311 22.09 -8.18 -7.97
CA VAL A 311 23.26 -7.35 -8.26
C VAL A 311 23.17 -6.15 -7.32
N ARG A 312 24.26 -5.85 -6.61
CA ARG A 312 24.34 -4.63 -5.79
C ARG A 312 24.29 -3.43 -6.73
N GLY A 313 23.14 -2.76 -6.79
CA GLY A 313 23.04 -1.42 -7.38
C GLY A 313 23.94 -0.48 -6.58
N GLY A 314 24.84 0.22 -7.28
CA GLY A 314 25.65 1.30 -6.71
C GLY A 314 24.82 2.56 -6.52
#